data_AF-A0A939T8R5-F1
#
_entry.id   AF-A0A939T8R5-F1
#
_cell.length_a   1.000
_cell.length_b   1.000
_cell.length_c   1.000
_cell.angle_alpha   90.00
_cell.angle_beta   90.00
_cell.angle_gamma   90.00
#
_symmetry.space_group_name_H-M   'P 1'
#
loop_
_entity.id
_entity.type
_entity.pdbx_description
1 polymer ?
#
loop_
_entity_poly.entity_id
_entity_poly.type
_entity_poly.pdbx_seq_one_letter_code
_entity_poly.pdbx_strand_id
1 'polypeptide(L)'
;MTETTAVPEEYLAQVREVADASRSRLCTPSILRTAASALYDVEEQLYEHGIYEQFVRPLGSLAARIMRAVETRVMNECYYVTTDVDPVSLLHTAIAAASDRLGRPLEPTDGPALGDGRELVAYVVLPRELETPAIENDDQAPVVVTLGRPDQEALRLVYSSGGGPMGPYEPGPWAWHLTHKVPNGLYIGSGTQITAPEPSDASAAEVGELIADFLTGEITLPG
;
A
#
# COMPACT_ATOMS: atom_id res chain seq x y z
N MET A 1 13.67 -24.22 15.04
CA MET A 1 12.34 -24.13 14.40
C MET A 1 11.43 -23.53 15.44
N THR A 2 11.24 -22.23 15.41
CA THR A 2 10.29 -21.54 16.29
C THR A 2 8.91 -21.86 15.75
N GLU A 3 8.07 -22.52 16.55
CA GLU A 3 6.64 -22.62 16.25
C GLU A 3 6.11 -21.19 16.12
N THR A 4 5.64 -20.82 14.94
CA THR A 4 4.90 -19.58 14.76
C THR A 4 3.60 -19.75 15.54
N THR A 5 3.56 -19.26 16.77
CA THR A 5 2.32 -19.17 17.56
C THR A 5 1.31 -18.43 16.68
N ALA A 6 0.19 -19.08 16.36
CA ALA A 6 -0.84 -18.45 15.56
C ALA A 6 -1.32 -17.19 16.31
N VAL A 7 -1.16 -16.02 15.70
CA VAL A 7 -1.61 -14.74 16.27
C VAL A 7 -3.10 -14.86 16.58
N PRO A 8 -3.56 -14.56 17.81
CA PRO A 8 -4.97 -14.64 18.12
C PRO A 8 -5.79 -13.68 17.24
N GLU A 9 -6.96 -14.14 16.76
CA GLU A 9 -7.79 -13.39 15.78
C GLU A 9 -8.20 -12.00 16.27
N GLU A 10 -8.33 -11.81 17.59
CA GLU A 10 -8.66 -10.53 18.21
C GLU A 10 -7.62 -9.43 17.92
N TYR A 11 -6.33 -9.79 17.83
CA TYR A 11 -5.26 -8.84 17.50
C TYR A 11 -5.33 -8.42 16.04
N LEU A 12 -5.65 -9.37 15.16
CA LEU A 12 -5.84 -9.10 13.75
C LEU A 12 -7.07 -8.22 13.53
N ALA A 13 -8.16 -8.44 14.27
CA ALA A 13 -9.36 -7.61 14.22
C ALA A 13 -9.07 -6.17 14.68
N GLN A 14 -8.36 -5.98 15.79
CA GLN A 14 -7.98 -4.65 16.29
C GLN A 14 -7.09 -3.88 15.30
N VAL A 15 -6.12 -4.57 14.70
CA VAL A 15 -5.23 -3.97 13.71
C VAL A 15 -5.98 -3.62 12.42
N ARG A 16 -6.91 -4.46 11.97
CA ARG A 16 -7.78 -4.16 10.82
C ARG A 16 -8.65 -2.95 11.08
N GLU A 17 -9.29 -2.85 12.24
CA GLU A 17 -10.11 -1.69 12.59
C GLU A 17 -9.31 -0.38 12.48
N VAL A 18 -8.06 -0.38 12.96
CA VAL A 18 -7.14 0.75 12.83
C VAL A 18 -6.77 1.03 11.38
N ALA A 19 -6.50 -0.01 10.59
CA ALA A 19 -6.13 0.12 9.18
C ALA A 19 -7.29 0.67 8.34
N ASP A 20 -8.50 0.13 8.54
CA ASP A 20 -9.73 0.52 7.83
C ASP A 20 -10.19 1.93 8.19
N ALA A 21 -9.86 2.39 9.40
CA ALA A 21 -10.08 3.79 9.81
C ALA A 21 -9.10 4.78 9.16
N SER A 22 -8.08 4.30 8.43
CA SER A 22 -7.12 5.18 7.75
C SER A 22 -7.77 5.92 6.59
N ARG A 23 -7.42 7.19 6.41
CA ARG A 23 -7.94 8.06 5.35
C ARG A 23 -7.03 8.15 4.12
N SER A 24 -5.91 7.44 4.09
CA SER A 24 -4.91 7.66 3.04
C SER A 24 -4.31 6.39 2.46
N ARG A 25 -4.58 5.22 3.04
CA ARG A 25 -3.87 3.99 2.67
C ARG A 25 -4.69 2.73 2.90
N LEU A 26 -4.35 1.71 2.12
CA LEU A 26 -4.76 0.32 2.31
C LEU A 26 -3.57 -0.49 2.79
N CYS A 27 -3.82 -1.62 3.46
CA CYS A 27 -2.78 -2.53 3.93
C CYS A 27 -3.02 -3.92 3.36
N THR A 28 -1.96 -4.54 2.87
CA THR A 28 -1.99 -5.95 2.44
C THR A 28 -2.13 -6.91 3.64
N PRO A 29 -2.63 -8.14 3.44
CA PRO A 29 -2.78 -9.12 4.52
C PRO A 29 -1.49 -9.42 5.30
N SER A 30 -0.33 -9.49 4.65
CA SER A 30 0.96 -9.69 5.34
C SER A 30 1.29 -8.56 6.32
N ILE A 31 1.03 -7.30 5.95
CA ILE A 31 1.26 -6.14 6.81
C ILE A 31 0.34 -6.18 8.03
N LEU A 32 -0.94 -6.48 7.83
CA LEU A 32 -1.91 -6.63 8.92
C LEU A 32 -1.50 -7.75 9.89
N ARG A 33 -1.06 -8.91 9.37
CA ARG A 33 -0.56 -10.02 10.19
C ARG A 33 0.72 -9.65 10.96
N THR A 34 1.64 -8.94 10.32
CA THR A 34 2.89 -8.49 10.95
C THR A 34 2.61 -7.53 12.10
N ALA A 35 1.72 -6.57 11.90
CA ALA A 35 1.30 -5.65 12.94
C ALA A 35 0.50 -6.34 14.06
N ALA A 36 -0.35 -7.31 13.75
CA ALA A 36 -1.06 -8.10 14.76
C ALA A 36 -0.09 -8.93 15.61
N SER A 37 0.92 -9.54 14.99
CA SER A 37 1.99 -10.25 15.70
C SER A 37 2.75 -9.31 16.64
N ALA A 38 3.18 -8.15 16.12
CA ALA A 38 3.90 -7.16 16.93
C ALA A 38 3.04 -6.58 18.06
N LEU A 39 1.74 -6.43 17.85
CA LEU A 39 0.81 -5.99 18.89
C LEU A 39 0.71 -7.04 19.99
N TYR A 40 0.52 -8.31 19.62
CA TYR A 40 0.50 -9.43 20.57
C TYR A 40 1.78 -9.49 21.40
N ASP A 41 2.94 -9.49 20.75
CA ASP A 41 4.24 -9.57 21.43
C ASP A 41 4.45 -8.39 22.40
N VAL A 42 4.09 -7.18 22.00
CA VAL A 42 4.24 -5.99 22.85
C VAL A 42 3.26 -6.01 24.01
N GLU A 43 2.00 -6.40 23.79
CA GLU A 43 1.03 -6.51 24.88
C GLU A 43 1.43 -7.57 25.89
N GLU A 44 1.87 -8.75 25.43
CA GLU A 44 2.37 -9.82 26.30
C GLU A 44 3.48 -9.29 27.23
N GLN A 45 4.45 -8.58 26.66
CA GLN A 45 5.55 -7.98 27.44
C GLN A 45 5.06 -6.89 28.41
N LEU A 46 4.11 -6.05 28.01
CA LEU A 46 3.54 -5.01 28.88
C LEU A 46 2.76 -5.61 30.06
N TYR A 47 2.04 -6.70 29.84
CA TYR A 47 1.33 -7.43 30.88
C TYR A 47 2.30 -8.20 31.80
N GLU A 48 3.29 -8.89 31.24
CA GLU A 48 4.34 -9.59 32.00
C GLU A 48 5.05 -8.65 32.98
N HIS A 49 5.30 -7.41 32.57
CA HIS A 49 5.93 -6.39 33.41
C HIS A 49 4.95 -5.57 34.28
N GLY A 50 3.64 -5.79 34.17
CA GLY A 50 2.62 -5.09 34.98
C GLY A 50 2.50 -3.59 34.69
N ILE A 51 2.87 -3.16 33.48
CA ILE A 51 2.91 -1.74 33.08
C ILE A 51 1.91 -1.36 31.98
N TYR A 52 1.07 -2.31 31.54
CA TYR A 52 0.12 -2.10 30.44
C TYR A 52 -0.73 -0.82 30.60
N GLU A 53 -1.45 -0.65 31.71
CA GLU A 53 -2.30 0.53 31.92
C GLU A 53 -1.49 1.84 31.99
N GLN A 54 -0.31 1.79 32.60
CA GLN A 54 0.59 2.94 32.75
C GLN A 54 1.14 3.40 31.40
N PHE A 55 1.32 2.46 30.47
CA PHE A 55 1.85 2.72 29.14
C PHE A 55 0.76 3.16 28.15
N VAL A 56 -0.39 2.49 28.14
CA VAL A 56 -1.43 2.70 27.11
C VAL A 56 -2.29 3.95 27.40
N ARG A 57 -2.71 4.17 28.66
CA ARG A 57 -3.59 5.27 29.03
C ARG A 57 -3.08 6.67 28.60
N PRO A 58 -1.79 7.02 28.75
CA PRO A 58 -1.29 8.33 28.31
C PRO A 58 -1.00 8.43 26.80
N LEU A 59 -0.82 7.31 26.10
CA LEU A 59 -0.28 7.29 24.73
C LEU A 59 -1.31 6.93 23.65
N GLY A 60 -2.54 6.58 24.04
CA GLY A 60 -3.61 6.22 23.12
C GLY A 60 -3.53 4.77 22.63
N SER A 61 -4.22 4.46 21.53
CA SER A 61 -4.32 3.10 21.00
C SER A 61 -2.94 2.51 20.67
N LEU A 62 -2.60 1.41 21.33
CA LEU A 62 -1.37 0.67 21.07
C LEU A 62 -1.36 0.10 19.65
N ALA A 63 -2.48 -0.47 19.20
CA ALA A 63 -2.65 -0.97 17.83
C ALA A 63 -2.35 0.12 16.77
N ALA A 64 -2.84 1.35 16.96
CA ALA A 64 -2.54 2.47 16.07
C ALA A 64 -1.04 2.82 16.01
N ARG A 65 -0.35 2.75 17.16
CA ARG A 65 1.08 3.01 17.23
C ARG A 65 1.91 1.90 16.59
N ILE A 66 1.53 0.64 16.81
CA ILE A 66 2.16 -0.52 16.18
C ILE A 66 2.00 -0.46 14.66
N MET A 67 0.79 -0.19 14.16
CA MET A 67 0.56 -0.01 12.72
C MET A 67 1.45 1.07 12.13
N ARG A 68 1.51 2.25 12.77
CA ARG A 68 2.38 3.34 12.31
C ARG A 68 3.86 2.95 12.29
N ALA A 69 4.33 2.19 13.29
CA ALA A 69 5.70 1.71 13.37
C ALA A 69 6.00 0.70 12.26
N VAL A 70 5.10 -0.25 12.01
CA VAL A 70 5.23 -1.26 10.94
C VAL A 70 5.26 -0.59 9.57
N GLU A 71 4.36 0.34 9.29
CA GLU A 71 4.35 1.09 8.02
C GLU A 71 5.64 1.88 7.82
N THR A 72 6.13 2.55 8.87
CA THR A 72 7.40 3.30 8.81
C THR A 72 8.57 2.35 8.49
N ARG A 73 8.58 1.17 9.12
CA ARG A 73 9.58 0.15 8.86
C ARG A 73 9.51 -0.33 7.40
N VAL A 74 8.33 -0.65 6.90
CA VAL A 74 8.10 -1.11 5.53
C VAL A 74 8.51 -0.05 4.51
N MET A 75 8.16 1.23 4.74
CA MET A 75 8.59 2.32 3.87
C MET A 75 10.12 2.45 3.83
N ASN A 76 10.79 2.28 4.96
CA ASN A 76 12.26 2.29 5.01
C ASN A 76 12.86 1.08 4.28
N GLU A 77 12.30 -0.12 4.48
CA GLU A 77 12.72 -1.32 3.76
C GLU A 77 12.58 -1.12 2.24
N CYS A 78 11.42 -0.67 1.77
CA CYS A 78 11.13 -0.35 0.37
C CYS A 78 12.01 0.78 -0.20
N TYR A 79 12.56 1.66 0.64
CA TYR A 79 13.52 2.69 0.22
C TYR A 79 14.89 2.10 -0.13
N TYR A 80 15.31 1.08 0.62
CA TYR A 80 16.62 0.45 0.49
C TYR A 80 16.62 -0.84 -0.36
N VAL A 81 15.50 -1.20 -0.96
CA VAL A 81 15.46 -2.27 -1.98
C VAL A 81 16.37 -1.86 -3.14
N THR A 82 17.49 -2.58 -3.27
CA THR A 82 18.52 -2.35 -4.29
C THR A 82 18.54 -3.40 -5.39
N THR A 83 17.70 -4.44 -5.26
CA THR A 83 17.50 -5.50 -6.27
C THR A 83 16.88 -4.92 -7.55
N ASP A 84 17.14 -5.56 -8.68
CA ASP A 84 16.50 -5.27 -9.97
C ASP A 84 15.00 -5.60 -9.90
N VAL A 85 14.20 -4.64 -9.41
CA VAL A 85 12.75 -4.72 -9.44
C VAL A 85 12.28 -4.43 -10.86
N ASP A 86 11.55 -5.38 -11.45
CA ASP A 86 10.82 -5.19 -12.71
C ASP A 86 9.35 -4.85 -12.38
N PRO A 87 8.98 -3.55 -12.34
CA PRO A 87 7.64 -3.15 -11.94
C PRO A 87 6.57 -3.55 -12.97
N VAL A 88 6.93 -3.73 -14.24
CA VAL A 88 5.99 -4.18 -15.28
C VAL A 88 5.64 -5.65 -15.06
N SER A 89 6.65 -6.49 -14.82
CA SER A 89 6.42 -7.90 -14.50
C SER A 89 5.59 -8.08 -13.23
N LEU A 90 5.86 -7.29 -12.19
CA LEU A 90 5.10 -7.37 -10.94
C LEU A 90 3.63 -6.90 -11.10
N LEU A 91 3.36 -5.92 -11.97
CA LEU A 91 1.98 -5.57 -12.31
C LEU A 91 1.26 -6.70 -13.04
N HIS A 92 1.94 -7.42 -13.94
CA HIS A 92 1.39 -8.64 -14.54
C HIS A 92 1.05 -9.69 -13.48
N THR A 93 1.93 -9.93 -12.51
CA THR A 93 1.67 -10.86 -11.39
C THR A 93 0.44 -10.42 -10.58
N ALA A 94 0.31 -9.13 -10.27
CA ALA A 94 -0.84 -8.61 -9.53
C ALA A 94 -2.16 -8.78 -10.30
N ILE A 95 -2.17 -8.55 -11.62
CA ILE A 95 -3.35 -8.73 -12.48
C ILE A 95 -3.73 -10.21 -12.59
N ALA A 96 -2.74 -11.10 -12.66
CA ALA A 96 -2.96 -12.55 -12.67
C ALA A 96 -3.63 -12.98 -11.35
N ALA A 97 -3.11 -12.55 -10.21
CA ALA A 97 -3.70 -12.84 -8.90
C ALA A 97 -5.12 -12.25 -8.74
N ALA A 98 -5.34 -11.02 -9.23
CA ALA A 98 -6.67 -10.42 -9.26
C ALA A 98 -7.64 -11.24 -10.13
N SER A 99 -7.20 -11.70 -11.30
CA SER A 99 -7.99 -12.55 -12.20
C SER A 99 -8.39 -13.86 -11.53
N ASP A 100 -7.45 -14.51 -10.84
CA ASP A 100 -7.70 -15.74 -10.09
C ASP A 100 -8.72 -15.50 -8.96
N ARG A 101 -8.59 -14.39 -8.23
CA ARG A 101 -9.51 -14.00 -7.15
C ARG A 101 -10.92 -13.68 -7.66
N LEU A 102 -11.03 -13.07 -8.84
CA LEU A 102 -12.31 -12.78 -9.52
C LEU A 102 -12.92 -14.02 -10.18
N GLY A 103 -12.15 -15.10 -10.36
CA GLY A 103 -12.57 -16.31 -11.08
C GLY A 103 -12.76 -16.08 -12.59
N ARG A 104 -12.17 -15.03 -13.16
CA ARG A 104 -12.22 -14.70 -14.60
C ARG A 104 -11.02 -13.85 -15.02
N PRO A 105 -10.65 -13.87 -16.32
CA PRO A 105 -9.60 -13.00 -16.83
C PRO A 105 -9.94 -11.52 -16.60
N LEU A 106 -9.00 -10.78 -16.01
CA LEU A 106 -9.01 -9.32 -15.97
C LEU A 106 -8.16 -8.80 -17.12
N GLU A 107 -8.80 -8.30 -18.17
CA GLU A 107 -8.11 -7.73 -19.32
C GLU A 107 -7.91 -6.22 -19.11
N PRO A 108 -6.66 -5.74 -18.94
CA PRO A 108 -6.41 -4.31 -18.81
C PRO A 108 -6.86 -3.53 -20.04
N THR A 109 -7.34 -2.32 -19.83
CA THR A 109 -7.67 -1.39 -20.92
C THR A 109 -6.39 -0.81 -21.53
N ASP A 110 -5.35 -0.62 -20.72
CA ASP A 110 -4.03 -0.17 -21.13
C ASP A 110 -2.95 -0.69 -20.16
N GLY A 111 -1.71 -0.83 -20.63
CA GLY A 111 -0.59 -1.42 -19.89
C GLY A 111 -0.76 -2.93 -19.61
N PRO A 112 0.06 -3.52 -18.72
CA PRO A 112 1.16 -2.91 -17.96
C PRO A 112 2.23 -2.29 -18.83
N ALA A 113 2.64 -1.06 -18.51
CA ALA A 113 3.69 -0.35 -19.23
C ALA A 113 4.49 0.55 -18.28
N LEU A 114 5.69 0.95 -18.68
CA LEU A 114 6.41 2.03 -18.01
C LEU A 114 5.73 3.36 -18.32
N GLY A 115 5.57 4.20 -17.29
CA GLY A 115 5.08 5.56 -17.45
C GLY A 115 6.12 6.46 -18.11
N ASP A 116 5.64 7.52 -18.76
CA ASP A 116 6.49 8.54 -19.35
C ASP A 116 7.02 9.47 -18.25
N GLY A 117 8.34 9.47 -18.02
CA GLY A 117 8.95 10.30 -16.98
C GLY A 117 10.44 10.02 -16.78
N ARG A 118 11.05 10.74 -15.83
CA ARG A 118 12.42 10.45 -15.38
C ARG A 118 12.46 9.38 -14.29
N GLU A 119 11.32 9.18 -13.65
CA GLU A 119 11.07 8.24 -12.57
C GLU A 119 10.83 6.83 -13.11
N LEU A 120 11.28 5.83 -12.36
CA LEU A 120 10.91 4.45 -12.63
C LEU A 120 9.52 4.18 -12.02
N VAL A 121 8.50 4.21 -12.87
CA VAL A 121 7.12 3.87 -12.51
C VAL A 121 6.49 3.05 -13.63
N ALA A 122 5.85 1.95 -13.27
CA ALA A 122 4.96 1.22 -14.16
C ALA A 122 3.51 1.48 -13.77
N TYR A 123 2.61 1.36 -14.74
CA TYR A 123 1.18 1.50 -14.53
C TYR A 123 0.40 0.46 -15.33
N VAL A 124 -0.84 0.22 -14.90
CA VAL A 124 -1.85 -0.52 -15.65
C VAL A 124 -3.21 0.16 -15.43
N VAL A 125 -4.02 0.23 -16.49
CA VAL A 125 -5.40 0.73 -16.43
C VAL A 125 -6.35 -0.46 -16.46
N LEU A 126 -7.14 -0.61 -15.42
CA LEU A 126 -8.09 -1.70 -15.25
C LEU A 126 -9.50 -1.29 -15.72
N PRO A 127 -10.28 -2.24 -16.24
CA PRO A 127 -11.68 -2.00 -16.52
C PRO A 127 -12.43 -1.74 -15.20
N ARG A 128 -13.50 -0.93 -15.29
CA ARG A 128 -14.44 -0.74 -14.17
C ARG A 128 -15.53 -1.79 -14.25
N GLU A 129 -15.88 -2.35 -13.10
CA GLU A 129 -17.08 -3.15 -12.91
C GLU A 129 -18.23 -2.26 -12.44
N LEU A 130 -19.47 -2.75 -12.53
CA LEU A 130 -20.65 -1.99 -12.11
C LEU A 130 -20.59 -1.65 -10.62
N GLU A 131 -20.01 -2.54 -9.83
CA GLU A 131 -19.87 -2.44 -8.38
C GLU A 131 -18.60 -1.69 -7.95
N THR A 132 -17.70 -1.34 -8.88
CA THR A 132 -16.44 -0.66 -8.55
C THR A 132 -16.74 0.73 -7.94
N PRO A 133 -16.26 1.01 -6.71
CA PRO A 133 -16.50 2.29 -6.06
C PRO A 133 -15.90 3.48 -6.81
N ALA A 134 -16.42 4.68 -6.52
CA ALA A 134 -15.88 5.93 -7.05
C ALA A 134 -14.48 6.23 -6.50
N ILE A 135 -13.63 6.83 -7.33
CA ILE A 135 -12.31 7.34 -6.92
C ILE A 135 -12.42 8.86 -6.84
N GLU A 136 -12.09 9.45 -5.69
CA GLU A 136 -12.20 10.91 -5.46
C GLU A 136 -13.60 11.51 -5.79
N ASN A 137 -14.66 10.71 -5.57
CA ASN A 137 -16.06 11.03 -5.90
C ASN A 137 -16.39 11.06 -7.41
N ASP A 138 -15.52 10.51 -8.26
CA ASP A 138 -15.80 10.28 -9.68
C ASP A 138 -16.02 8.77 -9.92
N ASP A 139 -17.24 8.42 -10.32
CA ASP A 139 -17.64 7.03 -10.62
C ASP A 139 -17.29 6.59 -12.05
N GLN A 140 -16.81 7.53 -12.89
CA GLN A 140 -16.31 7.27 -14.24
C GLN A 140 -14.78 7.31 -14.32
N ALA A 141 -14.10 7.75 -13.26
CA ALA A 141 -12.65 7.82 -13.20
C ALA A 141 -12.01 6.45 -13.50
N PRO A 142 -10.98 6.39 -14.39
CA PRO A 142 -10.32 5.13 -14.70
C PRO A 142 -9.66 4.55 -13.44
N VAL A 143 -9.57 3.23 -13.35
CA VAL A 143 -8.86 2.56 -12.25
C VAL A 143 -7.43 2.30 -12.70
N VAL A 144 -6.47 3.03 -12.11
CA VAL A 144 -5.06 2.92 -12.44
C VAL A 144 -4.31 2.35 -11.25
N VAL A 145 -3.58 1.26 -11.46
CA VAL A 145 -2.63 0.72 -10.49
C VAL A 145 -1.24 1.15 -10.92
N THR A 146 -0.44 1.66 -9.98
CA THR A 146 0.96 2.00 -10.24
C THR A 146 1.89 1.30 -9.27
N LEU A 147 3.07 0.94 -9.75
CA LEU A 147 4.21 0.53 -8.93
C LEU A 147 5.43 1.34 -9.38
N GLY A 148 5.98 2.15 -8.49
CA GLY A 148 7.11 3.00 -8.84
C GLY A 148 7.82 3.61 -7.65
N ARG A 149 8.80 4.44 -7.96
CA ARG A 149 9.57 5.24 -7.00
C ARG A 149 9.26 6.72 -7.17
N PRO A 150 8.38 7.31 -6.33
CA PRO A 150 8.05 8.73 -6.38
C PRO A 150 9.27 9.64 -6.33
N ASP A 151 9.27 10.73 -7.08
CA ASP A 151 10.30 11.75 -7.05
C ASP A 151 10.17 12.64 -5.81
N GLN A 152 11.08 12.43 -4.84
CA GLN A 152 11.08 13.17 -3.59
C GLN A 152 11.43 14.65 -3.78
N GLU A 153 12.26 14.98 -4.77
CA GLU A 153 12.61 16.37 -5.07
C GLU A 153 11.42 17.10 -5.70
N ALA A 154 10.71 16.44 -6.61
CA ALA A 154 9.47 16.99 -7.16
C ALA A 154 8.39 17.14 -6.08
N LEU A 155 8.27 16.16 -5.17
CA LEU A 155 7.33 16.23 -4.04
C LEU A 155 7.66 17.41 -3.10
N ARG A 156 8.93 17.59 -2.74
CA ARG A 156 9.39 18.74 -1.93
C ARG A 156 9.07 20.06 -2.62
N LEU A 157 9.29 20.15 -3.94
CA LEU A 157 9.00 21.34 -4.72
C LEU A 157 7.50 21.68 -4.71
N VAL A 158 6.63 20.68 -4.93
CA VAL A 158 5.16 20.83 -4.90
C VAL A 158 4.69 21.34 -3.53
N TYR A 159 5.27 20.85 -2.44
CA TYR A 159 4.90 21.29 -1.09
C TYR A 159 5.57 22.60 -0.65
N SER A 160 6.69 22.97 -1.25
CA SER A 160 7.33 24.26 -0.97
C SER A 160 6.58 25.37 -1.71
N SER A 161 5.89 26.24 -0.97
CA SER A 161 5.14 27.38 -1.55
C SER A 161 6.01 28.43 -2.26
N GLY A 162 7.32 28.19 -2.39
CA GLY A 162 8.32 29.17 -2.82
C GLY A 162 8.67 29.14 -4.31
N GLY A 163 8.44 28.04 -5.02
CA GLY A 163 8.93 27.86 -6.39
C GLY A 163 10.47 27.86 -6.43
N GLY A 164 11.06 26.77 -6.87
CA GLY A 164 12.51 26.61 -7.00
C GLY A 164 12.86 25.80 -8.24
N PRO A 165 14.13 25.83 -8.68
CA PRO A 165 14.58 24.93 -9.73
C PRO A 165 14.43 23.49 -9.25
N MET A 166 13.90 22.62 -10.10
CA MET A 166 13.80 21.19 -9.80
C MET A 166 15.20 20.57 -9.73
N GLY A 167 15.50 19.92 -8.60
CA GLY A 167 16.75 19.21 -8.38
C GLY A 167 16.91 17.94 -9.24
N PRO A 168 18.06 17.24 -9.12
CA PRO A 168 18.21 15.90 -9.69
C PRO A 168 17.13 14.95 -9.13
N TYR A 169 16.82 13.88 -9.86
CA TYR A 169 15.87 12.88 -9.37
C TYR A 169 16.36 12.25 -8.06
N GLU A 170 15.56 12.36 -7.00
CA GLU A 170 15.77 11.67 -5.73
C GLU A 170 14.66 10.62 -5.58
N PRO A 171 14.96 9.33 -5.80
CA PRO A 171 13.94 8.29 -5.76
C PRO A 171 13.44 8.05 -4.33
N GLY A 172 12.13 8.03 -4.15
CA GLY A 172 11.46 7.62 -2.92
C GLY A 172 11.45 6.09 -2.74
N PRO A 173 10.71 5.59 -1.73
CA PRO A 173 10.50 4.16 -1.56
C PRO A 173 9.67 3.60 -2.71
N TRP A 174 9.87 2.32 -3.01
CA TRP A 174 8.91 1.59 -3.85
C TRP A 174 7.53 1.62 -3.22
N ALA A 175 6.53 2.00 -4.01
CA ALA A 175 5.18 2.13 -3.53
C ALA A 175 4.16 1.71 -4.59
N TRP A 176 3.15 0.99 -4.13
CA TRP A 176 1.96 0.65 -4.89
C TRP A 176 0.90 1.73 -4.65
N HIS A 177 0.20 2.15 -5.70
CA HIS A 177 -0.93 3.07 -5.55
C HIS A 177 -2.12 2.65 -6.41
N LEU A 178 -3.32 2.88 -5.87
CA LEU A 178 -4.58 2.92 -6.62
C LEU A 178 -4.98 4.37 -6.84
N THR A 179 -5.15 4.75 -8.10
CA THR A 179 -5.41 6.14 -8.51
C THR A 179 -6.25 6.16 -9.77
N HIS A 180 -6.55 7.37 -10.25
CA HIS A 180 -7.22 7.60 -11.53
C HIS A 180 -6.33 8.33 -12.55
N LYS A 181 -5.04 8.52 -12.22
CA LYS A 181 -4.07 9.26 -13.03
C LYS A 181 -3.03 8.30 -13.58
N VAL A 182 -2.97 8.20 -14.91
CA VAL A 182 -1.83 7.57 -15.58
C VAL A 182 -0.60 8.45 -15.36
N PRO A 183 0.54 7.88 -14.91
CA PRO A 183 1.77 8.65 -14.75
C PRO A 183 2.20 9.29 -16.08
N ASN A 184 2.29 10.61 -16.09
CA ASN A 184 2.74 11.38 -17.25
C ASN A 184 3.55 12.60 -16.79
N GLY A 185 4.84 12.63 -17.10
CA GLY A 185 5.76 13.68 -16.69
C GLY A 185 6.38 13.39 -15.33
N LEU A 186 5.92 14.07 -14.28
CA LEU A 186 6.43 13.91 -12.92
C LEU A 186 5.55 12.97 -12.11
N TYR A 187 6.18 11.98 -11.47
CA TYR A 187 5.49 11.02 -10.60
C TYR A 187 5.88 11.24 -9.14
N ILE A 188 4.94 11.77 -8.36
CA ILE A 188 5.13 12.06 -6.93
C ILE A 188 4.37 11.10 -6.00
N GLY A 189 3.74 10.06 -6.56
CA GLY A 189 2.76 9.23 -5.87
C GLY A 189 1.40 9.94 -5.78
N SER A 190 0.34 9.31 -6.30
CA SER A 190 -1.01 9.87 -6.31
C SER A 190 -2.05 8.83 -5.92
N GLY A 191 -3.19 9.28 -5.40
CA GLY A 191 -4.28 8.41 -4.96
C GLY A 191 -3.97 7.69 -3.65
N THR A 192 -4.58 6.54 -3.46
CA THR A 192 -4.45 5.71 -2.27
C THR A 192 -3.19 4.86 -2.34
N GLN A 193 -2.31 5.01 -1.36
CA GLN A 193 -1.15 4.14 -1.23
C GLN A 193 -1.55 2.77 -0.68
N ILE A 194 -1.05 1.69 -1.30
CA ILE A 194 -1.14 0.34 -0.74
C ILE A 194 0.17 0.06 0.01
N THR A 195 0.06 -0.15 1.33
CA THR A 195 1.17 -0.59 2.17
C THR A 195 1.35 -2.09 1.98
N ALA A 196 2.46 -2.45 1.33
CA ALA A 196 2.87 -3.82 1.07
C ALA A 196 4.36 -3.99 1.41
N PRO A 197 4.83 -5.23 1.67
CA PRO A 197 6.26 -5.52 1.77
C PRO A 197 7.04 -5.11 0.52
N GLU A 198 8.35 -5.38 0.53
CA GLU A 198 9.19 -5.14 -0.65
C GLU A 198 8.60 -5.74 -1.95
N PRO A 199 8.72 -5.03 -3.09
CA PRO A 199 8.20 -5.51 -4.36
C PRO A 199 8.75 -6.89 -4.72
N SER A 200 7.82 -7.83 -4.87
CA SER A 200 8.06 -9.26 -5.08
C SER A 200 6.77 -9.90 -5.60
N ASP A 201 6.84 -11.09 -6.20
CA ASP A 201 5.65 -11.80 -6.67
C ASP A 201 4.63 -12.05 -5.54
N ALA A 202 5.12 -12.32 -4.33
CA ALA A 202 4.25 -12.51 -3.15
C ALA A 202 3.52 -11.22 -2.78
N SER A 203 4.22 -10.08 -2.72
CA SER A 203 3.57 -8.79 -2.45
C SER A 203 2.61 -8.38 -3.59
N ALA A 204 2.96 -8.68 -4.83
CA ALA A 204 2.12 -8.41 -6.00
C ALA A 204 0.83 -9.24 -5.96
N ALA A 205 0.89 -10.50 -5.54
CA ALA A 205 -0.29 -11.33 -5.36
C ALA A 205 -1.25 -10.77 -4.30
N GLU A 206 -0.71 -10.34 -3.15
CA GLU A 206 -1.52 -9.69 -2.10
C GLU A 206 -2.12 -8.35 -2.57
N VAL A 207 -1.41 -7.58 -3.40
CA VAL A 207 -1.95 -6.38 -4.05
C VAL A 207 -3.06 -6.75 -5.05
N GLY A 208 -2.91 -7.86 -5.78
CA GLY A 208 -3.92 -8.41 -6.68
C GLY A 208 -5.24 -8.74 -5.98
N GLU A 209 -5.18 -9.30 -4.77
CA GLU A 209 -6.36 -9.53 -3.93
C GLU A 209 -7.08 -8.21 -3.61
N LEU A 210 -6.35 -7.17 -3.17
CA LEU A 210 -6.93 -5.85 -2.90
C LEU A 210 -7.51 -5.18 -4.16
N ILE A 211 -6.89 -5.37 -5.32
CA ILE A 211 -7.43 -4.89 -6.60
C ILE A 211 -8.77 -5.56 -6.88
N ALA A 212 -8.87 -6.88 -6.74
CA ALA A 212 -10.10 -7.62 -6.98
C ALA A 212 -11.21 -7.21 -5.99
N ASP A 213 -10.87 -7.09 -4.71
CA ASP A 213 -11.80 -6.65 -3.67
C ASP A 213 -12.28 -5.21 -3.94
N PHE A 214 -11.42 -4.33 -4.45
CA PHE A 214 -11.82 -2.97 -4.85
C PHE A 214 -12.74 -2.98 -6.07
N LEU A 215 -12.40 -3.74 -7.11
CA LEU A 215 -13.21 -3.80 -8.33
C LEU A 215 -14.62 -4.36 -8.07
N THR A 216 -14.75 -5.28 -7.11
CA THR A 216 -16.04 -5.88 -6.70
C THR A 216 -16.79 -5.06 -5.65
N GLY A 217 -16.21 -3.96 -5.18
CA GLY A 217 -16.81 -3.12 -4.13
C GLY A 217 -16.80 -3.74 -2.73
N GLU A 218 -16.05 -4.82 -2.52
CA GLU A 218 -15.81 -5.40 -1.19
C GLU A 218 -15.04 -4.42 -0.28
N ILE A 219 -14.16 -3.60 -0.87
CA ILE A 219 -13.46 -2.50 -0.19
C ILE A 219 -13.67 -1.16 -0.90
N THR A 220 -13.63 -0.07 -0.14
CA THR A 220 -13.59 1.29 -0.69
C THR A 220 -12.24 1.93 -0.47
N LEU A 221 -11.83 2.82 -1.38
CA LEU A 221 -10.61 3.59 -1.16
C LEU A 221 -10.82 4.62 -0.04
N PRO A 222 -9.83 4.81 0.83
CA PRO A 222 -9.78 5.95 1.74
C PRO A 222 -9.89 7.27 0.98
N GLY A 223 -10.75 8.17 1.48
CA GLY A 223 -11.00 9.51 0.93
C GLY A 223 -10.50 10.65 1.80
#